data_AF-A0A9N9L1M5-F1
#
_entry.id   AF-A0A9N9L1M5-F1
#
_cell.length_a   1.000
_cell.length_b   1.000
_cell.length_c   1.000
_cell.angle_alpha   90.00
_cell.angle_beta   90.00
_cell.angle_gamma   90.00
#
_symmetry.space_group_name_H-M   'P 1'
#
loop_
_entity.id
_entity.type
_entity.pdbx_description
1 polymer ?
#
loop_
_entity_poly.entity_id
_entity_poly.type
_entity_poly.pdbx_seq_one_letter_code
_entity_poly.pdbx_strand_id
1 'polypeptide(L)'
;MKEAGELVGGLLTIYGNEYLKTHLNQTSEPLIPSVINMKLIDTTSTPPPRTIPEYLALHKKHADIAEVYNNRWKEHQIDAIIMPPAPNTAVPHDAWGTWSYTVIWNLMDYRGFVIPVGEVESGHVVVMEREFYWEGDGGFMGFVSFPFFLFLRWMGLWDGWECRRC
;
A
#
# COMPACT_ATOMS: atom_id res chain seq x y z
N MET A 1 3.01 -9.95 -4.79
CA MET A 1 2.74 -8.78 -3.93
C MET A 1 3.92 -8.46 -3.02
N LYS A 2 4.69 -9.46 -2.53
CA LYS A 2 5.93 -9.25 -1.75
C LYS A 2 6.83 -8.13 -2.25
N GLU A 3 7.20 -8.21 -3.53
CA GLU A 3 8.17 -7.30 -4.13
C GLU A 3 7.67 -5.85 -4.14
N ALA A 4 6.38 -5.64 -4.40
CA ALA A 4 5.76 -4.32 -4.32
C ALA A 4 5.73 -3.81 -2.87
N GLY A 5 5.44 -4.68 -1.90
CA GLY A 5 5.49 -4.35 -0.48
C GLY A 5 6.89 -3.97 0.01
N GLU A 6 7.92 -4.71 -0.42
CA GLU A 6 9.32 -4.41 -0.10
C GLU A 6 9.79 -3.08 -0.73
N LEU A 7 9.41 -2.83 -1.99
CA LEU A 7 9.72 -1.57 -2.67
C LEU A 7 9.05 -0.38 -1.98
N VAL A 8 7.75 -0.49 -1.69
CA VAL A 8 6.99 0.52 -0.95
C VAL A 8 7.59 0.75 0.43
N GLY A 9 7.92 -0.31 1.17
CA GLY A 9 8.60 -0.20 2.45
C GLY A 9 9.89 0.59 2.32
N GLY A 10 10.72 0.27 1.31
CA GLY A 10 11.94 1.01 1.03
C GLY A 10 11.73 2.49 0.69
N LEU A 11 10.66 2.83 -0.04
CA LEU A 11 10.30 4.22 -0.37
C LEU A 11 9.73 4.99 0.83
N LEU A 12 9.09 4.31 1.78
CA LEU A 12 8.52 4.94 2.98
C LEU A 12 9.51 5.03 4.13
N THR A 13 10.61 4.28 4.09
CA THR A 13 11.66 4.26 5.14
C THR A 13 13.03 4.68 4.61
N ILE A 14 13.10 5.62 3.66
CA ILE A 14 14.35 6.01 2.95
C ILE A 14 15.50 6.33 3.92
N TYR A 15 15.21 7.06 5.00
CA TYR A 15 16.20 7.47 6.01
C TYR A 15 16.20 6.57 7.26
N GLY A 16 15.67 5.35 7.18
CA GLY A 16 15.52 4.47 8.34
C GLY A 16 14.64 5.05 9.46
N ASN A 17 13.87 6.09 9.12
CA ASN A 17 12.99 6.86 10.00
C ASN A 17 13.67 7.47 11.25
N GLU A 18 14.99 7.67 11.23
CA GLU A 18 15.75 8.27 12.33
C GLU A 18 15.25 9.67 12.73
N TYR A 19 14.91 10.49 11.73
CA TYR A 19 14.32 11.80 11.96
C TYR A 19 13.00 11.70 12.74
N LEU A 20 12.11 10.77 12.35
CA LEU A 20 10.83 10.55 13.01
C LEU A 20 11.03 10.02 14.43
N LYS A 21 11.94 9.05 14.62
CA LYS A 21 12.30 8.50 15.95
C LYS A 21 12.80 9.59 16.89
N THR A 22 13.63 10.51 16.40
CA THR A 22 14.18 11.61 17.21
C THR A 22 13.07 12.50 17.77
N HIS A 23 12.09 12.86 16.94
CA HIS A 23 10.97 13.71 17.37
C HIS A 23 9.97 12.95 18.24
N LEU A 24 9.71 11.68 17.94
CA LEU A 24 8.85 10.83 18.77
C LEU A 24 9.44 10.65 20.18
N ASN A 25 10.76 10.50 20.31
CA ASN A 25 11.42 10.41 21.61
C ASN A 25 11.37 11.71 22.42
N GLN A 26 11.14 12.87 21.78
CA GLN A 26 10.92 14.13 22.47
C GLN A 26 9.49 14.22 23.04
N THR A 27 8.56 13.47 22.46
CA THR A 27 7.19 13.35 22.97
C THR A 27 7.11 12.24 24.00
N SER A 28 6.37 12.46 25.09
CA SER A 28 6.11 11.41 26.09
C SER A 28 4.93 10.51 25.69
N GLU A 29 4.61 10.43 24.39
CA GLU A 29 3.47 9.67 23.87
C GLU A 29 3.89 8.24 23.51
N PRO A 30 3.07 7.23 23.84
CA PRO A 30 3.35 5.86 23.44
C PRO A 30 3.22 5.70 21.91
N LEU A 31 4.08 4.88 21.33
CA LEU A 31 3.95 4.50 19.92
C LEU A 31 2.64 3.74 19.68
N ILE A 32 1.96 4.10 18.60
CA ILE A 32 0.69 3.48 18.20
C ILE A 32 0.97 2.02 17.80
N PRO A 33 0.31 1.02 18.42
CA PRO A 33 0.61 -0.39 18.16
C PRO A 33 0.40 -0.80 16.70
N SER A 34 -0.59 -0.24 16.00
CA SER A 34 -0.79 -0.50 14.58
C SER A 34 0.40 -0.06 13.71
N VAL A 35 1.08 1.03 14.05
CA VAL A 35 2.25 1.52 13.30
C VAL A 35 3.47 0.63 13.53
N ILE A 36 3.59 0.05 14.73
CA ILE A 36 4.60 -0.98 15.04
C ILE A 36 4.31 -2.24 14.21
N ASN A 37 3.06 -2.69 14.16
CA ASN A 37 2.64 -3.86 13.39
C ASN A 37 2.90 -3.71 11.89
N MET A 38 2.80 -2.48 11.35
CA MET A 38 3.16 -2.17 9.96
C MET A 38 4.66 -2.24 9.67
N LYS A 39 5.51 -2.44 10.69
CA LYS A 39 6.98 -2.49 10.59
C LYS A 39 7.59 -1.21 9.98
N LEU A 40 6.96 -0.06 10.21
CA LEU A 40 7.40 1.24 9.67
C LEU A 40 8.39 1.98 10.57
N ILE A 41 8.20 1.94 11.88
CA ILE A 41 9.01 2.73 12.84
C ILE A 41 9.91 1.84 13.71
N ASP A 42 9.61 0.54 13.82
CA ASP A 42 10.29 -0.34 14.77
C ASP A 42 11.76 -0.65 14.41
N THR A 43 12.60 -0.49 15.42
CA THR A 43 14.06 -0.59 15.47
C THR A 43 14.65 -1.94 15.05
N THR A 44 13.89 -3.03 15.11
CA THR A 44 14.38 -4.37 14.74
C THR A 44 14.22 -4.69 13.25
N SER A 45 13.26 -4.04 12.59
CA SER A 45 12.79 -4.40 11.24
C SER A 45 12.92 -3.25 10.23
N THR A 46 13.15 -2.01 10.68
CA THR A 46 13.33 -0.87 9.77
C THR A 46 14.68 -0.99 9.07
N PRO A 47 14.73 -0.95 7.73
CA PRO A 47 15.99 -0.96 6.99
C PRO A 47 16.89 0.20 7.42
N PRO A 48 18.23 0.03 7.41
CA PRO A 48 19.15 1.12 7.68
C PRO A 48 18.93 2.27 6.69
N PRO A 49 19.29 3.52 7.06
CA PRO A 49 19.21 4.66 6.16
C PRO A 49 19.91 4.36 4.83
N ARG A 50 19.20 4.59 3.73
CA ARG A 50 19.71 4.33 2.39
C ARG A 50 20.54 5.50 1.90
N THR A 51 21.59 5.18 1.16
CA THR A 51 22.41 6.15 0.45
C THR A 51 21.67 6.71 -0.78
N ILE A 52 22.12 7.85 -1.29
CA ILE A 52 21.53 8.47 -2.50
C ILE A 52 21.51 7.51 -3.70
N PRO A 53 22.57 6.75 -4.02
CA PRO A 53 22.52 5.80 -5.13
C PRO A 53 21.45 4.71 -4.95
N GLU A 54 21.28 4.19 -3.72
CA GLU A 54 20.25 3.18 -3.42
C GLU A 54 18.84 3.77 -3.56
N TYR A 55 18.65 5.01 -3.13
CA TYR A 55 17.40 5.75 -3.32
C TYR A 55 17.05 5.91 -4.81
N LEU A 56 18.01 6.32 -5.63
CA LEU A 56 17.81 6.43 -7.08
C LEU A 56 17.49 5.07 -7.72
N ALA A 57 18.11 4.00 -7.26
CA ALA A 57 17.80 2.64 -7.71
C ALA A 57 16.37 2.21 -7.37
N LEU A 58 15.85 2.58 -6.18
CA LEU A 58 14.46 2.34 -5.81
C LEU A 58 13.50 3.11 -6.71
N HIS A 59 13.78 4.38 -7.00
CA HIS A 59 12.96 5.17 -7.93
C HIS A 59 12.99 4.63 -9.36
N LYS A 60 14.13 4.12 -9.82
CA LYS A 60 14.20 3.43 -11.10
C LYS A 60 13.28 2.19 -11.10
N LYS A 61 13.37 1.35 -10.07
CA LYS A 61 12.53 0.16 -9.95
C LYS A 61 11.03 0.50 -9.88
N HIS A 62 10.69 1.59 -9.20
CA HIS A 62 9.34 2.15 -9.16
C HIS A 62 8.83 2.53 -10.55
N ALA A 63 9.63 3.26 -11.33
CA ALA A 63 9.30 3.64 -12.70
C ALA A 63 9.15 2.41 -13.62
N ASP A 64 10.06 1.43 -13.51
CA ASP A 64 10.01 0.20 -14.31
C ASP A 64 8.70 -0.58 -14.05
N ILE A 65 8.26 -0.69 -12.79
CA ILE A 65 6.99 -1.35 -12.44
C ILE A 65 5.79 -0.57 -12.99
N ALA A 66 5.78 0.75 -12.85
CA ALA A 66 4.70 1.59 -13.36
C ALA A 66 4.55 1.46 -14.89
N GLU A 67 5.66 1.36 -15.62
CA GLU A 67 5.66 1.13 -17.06
C GLU A 67 5.04 -0.22 -17.43
N VAL A 68 5.44 -1.30 -16.75
CA VAL A 68 4.88 -2.65 -16.98
C VAL A 68 3.37 -2.66 -16.79
N TYR A 69 2.86 -2.03 -15.73
CA TYR A 69 1.42 -1.95 -15.48
C TYR A 69 0.70 -1.10 -16.53
N ASN A 70 1.25 0.05 -16.90
CA ASN A 70 0.66 0.91 -17.94
C ASN A 70 0.55 0.17 -19.29
N ASN A 71 1.59 -0.59 -19.66
CA ASN A 71 1.57 -1.38 -20.88
C ASN A 71 0.48 -2.45 -20.85
N ARG A 72 0.28 -3.14 -19.71
CA ARG A 72 -0.82 -4.11 -19.55
C ARG A 72 -2.19 -3.46 -19.65
N TRP A 73 -2.38 -2.28 -19.07
CA TRP A 73 -3.64 -1.53 -19.20
C TRP A 73 -3.93 -1.15 -20.66
N LYS A 74 -2.90 -0.76 -21.43
CA LYS A 74 -3.04 -0.45 -22.86
C LYS A 74 -3.33 -1.70 -23.69
N GLU A 75 -2.60 -2.80 -23.45
CA GLU A 75 -2.75 -4.07 -24.15
C GLU A 75 -4.17 -4.63 -24.02
N HIS A 76 -4.72 -4.59 -22.81
CA HIS A 76 -6.05 -5.11 -22.52
C HIS A 76 -7.17 -4.08 -22.65
N GLN A 77 -6.86 -2.85 -23.08
CA GLN A 77 -7.82 -1.74 -23.19
C GLN A 77 -8.65 -1.56 -21.91
N ILE A 78 -7.98 -1.58 -20.75
CA ILE A 78 -8.63 -1.43 -19.45
C ILE A 78 -8.90 0.05 -19.21
N ASP A 79 -10.15 0.41 -18.98
CA ASP A 79 -10.56 1.75 -18.54
C ASP A 79 -10.60 1.88 -17.02
N ALA A 80 -11.01 0.80 -16.35
CA ALA A 80 -11.14 0.76 -14.91
C ALA A 80 -10.96 -0.64 -14.32
N ILE A 81 -10.52 -0.70 -13.07
CA ILE A 81 -10.46 -1.94 -12.27
C ILE A 81 -11.44 -1.80 -11.12
N ILE A 82 -12.31 -2.80 -10.98
CA ILE A 82 -13.18 -2.98 -9.81
C ILE A 82 -12.56 -4.05 -8.95
N MET A 83 -12.27 -3.71 -7.70
CA MET A 83 -11.69 -4.65 -6.73
C MET A 83 -12.18 -4.35 -5.31
N PRO A 84 -12.02 -5.27 -4.36
CA PRO A 84 -12.18 -4.95 -2.95
C PRO A 84 -11.22 -3.81 -2.47
N PRO A 85 -11.57 -3.02 -1.43
CA PRO A 85 -10.67 -2.14 -0.68
C PRO A 85 -9.69 -2.89 0.20
N ALA A 86 -10.16 -3.98 0.77
CA ALA A 86 -9.49 -4.73 1.80
C ALA A 86 -9.90 -6.19 1.63
N PRO A 87 -9.20 -7.12 2.27
CA PRO A 87 -9.64 -8.49 2.39
C PRO A 87 -10.55 -8.70 3.61
N ASN A 88 -10.55 -7.80 4.60
CA ASN A 88 -11.32 -7.88 5.86
C ASN A 88 -12.26 -6.68 6.11
N THR A 89 -13.23 -6.86 7.01
CA THR A 89 -13.98 -5.76 7.62
C THR A 89 -13.09 -4.96 8.58
N ALA A 90 -13.61 -3.80 9.04
CA ALA A 90 -12.91 -2.96 10.01
C ALA A 90 -12.34 -3.81 11.17
N VAL A 91 -11.04 -3.71 11.35
CA VAL A 91 -10.30 -4.46 12.35
C VAL A 91 -10.52 -3.84 13.73
N PRO A 92 -10.29 -4.61 14.82
CA PRO A 92 -10.22 -4.05 16.16
C PRO A 92 -9.22 -2.90 16.24
N HIS A 93 -9.46 -1.97 17.15
CA HIS A 93 -8.57 -0.84 17.38
C HIS A 93 -7.12 -1.31 17.58
N ASP A 94 -6.17 -0.64 16.92
CA ASP A 94 -4.74 -0.95 16.93
C ASP A 94 -4.30 -2.34 16.42
N ALA A 95 -5.20 -3.11 15.81
CA ALA A 95 -4.88 -4.44 15.25
C ALA A 95 -4.45 -4.40 13.77
N TRP A 96 -4.43 -3.24 13.12
CA TRP A 96 -4.07 -3.15 11.69
C TRP A 96 -2.58 -3.40 11.48
N GLY A 97 -2.24 -4.27 10.53
CA GLY A 97 -0.84 -4.57 10.18
C GLY A 97 -0.57 -4.82 8.69
N THR A 98 -1.61 -4.97 7.86
CA THR A 98 -1.43 -5.33 6.43
C THR A 98 -1.88 -4.21 5.51
N TRP A 99 -0.92 -3.65 4.78
CA TRP A 99 -1.11 -2.58 3.79
C TRP A 99 -0.91 -3.00 2.33
N SER A 100 -0.55 -4.25 2.08
CA SER A 100 -0.14 -4.73 0.74
C SER A 100 -1.24 -4.56 -0.32
N TYR A 101 -2.50 -4.68 0.07
CA TYR A 101 -3.64 -4.77 -0.83
C TYR A 101 -3.95 -3.46 -1.59
N THR A 102 -3.81 -2.32 -0.92
CA THR A 102 -4.09 -0.99 -1.50
C THR A 102 -2.83 -0.22 -1.87
N VAL A 103 -1.70 -0.53 -1.25
CA VAL A 103 -0.48 0.28 -1.42
C VAL A 103 0.13 0.16 -2.81
N ILE A 104 -0.15 -0.93 -3.54
CA ILE A 104 0.28 -1.09 -4.92
C ILE A 104 -0.28 0.02 -5.83
N TRP A 105 -1.46 0.55 -5.52
CA TRP A 105 -2.08 1.61 -6.32
C TRP A 105 -1.45 2.98 -6.07
N ASN A 106 -0.96 3.22 -4.85
CA ASN A 106 -0.10 4.36 -4.55
C ASN A 106 1.24 4.23 -5.28
N LEU A 107 1.81 3.01 -5.32
CA LEU A 107 3.03 2.73 -6.07
C LEU A 107 2.86 2.98 -7.57
N MET A 108 1.67 2.85 -8.14
CA MET A 108 1.45 3.14 -9.57
C MET A 108 1.00 4.58 -9.85
N ASP A 109 0.81 5.40 -8.81
CA ASP A 109 0.17 6.71 -8.88
C ASP A 109 -1.23 6.67 -9.55
N TYR A 110 -1.97 5.57 -9.35
CA TYR A 110 -3.31 5.40 -9.91
C TYR A 110 -4.39 5.95 -8.98
N ARG A 111 -5.39 6.60 -9.58
CA ARG A 111 -6.52 7.19 -8.84
C ARG A 111 -7.53 6.10 -8.50
N GLY A 112 -7.89 6.00 -7.22
CA GLY A 112 -8.93 5.10 -6.75
C GLY A 112 -9.93 5.82 -5.85
N PHE A 113 -11.14 5.29 -5.79
CA PHE A 113 -12.16 5.70 -4.83
C PHE A 113 -12.97 4.51 -4.34
N VAL A 114 -13.58 4.67 -3.17
CA VAL A 114 -14.36 3.64 -2.48
C VAL A 114 -15.83 4.00 -2.56
N ILE A 115 -16.66 3.09 -3.07
CA ILE A 115 -18.11 3.23 -2.98
C ILE A 115 -18.62 2.25 -1.92
N PRO A 116 -19.27 2.71 -0.83
CA PRO A 116 -19.97 1.82 0.08
C PRO A 116 -21.17 1.18 -0.64
N VAL A 117 -21.23 -0.16 -0.69
CA VAL A 117 -22.29 -0.88 -1.43
C VAL A 117 -23.25 -1.67 -0.54
N GLY A 118 -22.93 -1.84 0.75
CA GLY A 118 -23.74 -2.63 1.67
C GLY A 118 -23.13 -2.76 3.05
N GLU A 119 -23.86 -3.45 3.93
CA GLU A 119 -23.45 -3.75 5.30
C GLU A 119 -23.24 -5.26 5.48
N VAL A 120 -22.47 -5.63 6.49
CA VAL A 120 -22.18 -7.04 6.80
C VAL A 120 -23.29 -7.61 7.67
N GLU A 121 -23.92 -8.67 7.19
CA GLU A 121 -24.90 -9.45 7.94
C GLU A 121 -24.24 -10.64 8.62
N SER A 122 -24.89 -11.21 9.65
CA SER A 122 -24.36 -12.33 10.42
C SER A 122 -24.04 -13.57 9.57
N GLY A 123 -24.74 -13.75 8.43
CA GLY A 123 -24.47 -14.83 7.47
C GLY A 123 -23.25 -14.60 6.55
N HIS A 124 -22.71 -13.39 6.49
CA HIS A 124 -21.55 -13.05 5.64
C HIS A 124 -20.20 -13.30 6.33
N VAL A 125 -20.21 -13.51 7.65
CA VAL A 125 -18.99 -13.71 8.45
C VAL A 125 -18.61 -15.19 8.41
N VAL A 126 -17.61 -15.54 7.59
CA VAL A 126 -16.99 -16.86 7.64
C VAL A 126 -15.79 -16.79 8.58
N VAL A 127 -15.96 -17.33 9.79
CA VAL A 127 -14.83 -17.54 10.70
C VAL A 127 -14.03 -18.74 10.18
N MET A 128 -12.96 -18.48 9.43
CA MET A 128 -12.08 -19.55 8.94
C MET A 128 -11.04 -19.92 10.01
N GLU A 129 -10.96 -21.21 10.36
CA GLU A 129 -9.99 -21.77 11.31
C GLU A 129 -8.57 -21.99 10.76
N ARG A 130 -8.31 -21.69 9.47
CA ARG A 130 -6.98 -21.88 8.85
C ARG A 130 -6.37 -20.60 8.31
N GLU A 131 -5.04 -20.51 8.51
CA GLU A 131 -4.13 -19.52 7.96
C GLU A 131 -4.31 -19.38 6.45
N PHE A 132 -4.83 -18.24 6.01
CA PHE A 132 -4.86 -17.88 4.60
C PHE A 132 -3.71 -16.91 4.31
N TYR A 133 -2.89 -17.31 3.34
CA TYR A 133 -1.54 -16.82 3.05
C TYR A 133 -1.49 -15.34 2.62
N TRP A 134 -0.77 -14.50 3.35
CA TRP A 134 0.06 -13.42 2.77
C TRP A 134 1.39 -13.35 3.55
N GLU A 135 2.47 -13.17 2.81
CA GLU A 135 3.85 -13.54 3.16
C GLU A 135 4.41 -12.88 4.43
N GLY A 136 4.86 -13.72 5.38
CA GLY A 136 5.76 -13.34 6.46
C GLY A 136 5.08 -13.00 7.78
N ASP A 137 5.13 -13.95 8.71
CA ASP A 137 4.89 -13.80 10.15
C ASP A 137 3.43 -13.59 10.60
N GLY A 138 2.65 -14.67 10.63
CA GLY A 138 1.76 -15.02 11.77
C GLY A 138 0.60 -14.08 12.18
N GLY A 139 0.21 -13.08 11.40
CA GLY A 139 -0.91 -12.19 11.72
C GLY A 139 -2.25 -12.64 11.12
N PHE A 140 -3.24 -12.94 11.97
CA PHE A 140 -4.60 -13.35 11.58
C PHE A 140 -5.46 -12.16 11.13
N MET A 141 -6.13 -12.26 9.97
CA MET A 141 -7.26 -11.39 9.66
C MET A 141 -8.22 -12.05 8.65
N GLY A 142 -9.45 -12.34 9.10
CA GLY A 142 -10.48 -13.04 8.33
C GLY A 142 -11.08 -12.21 7.19
N PHE A 143 -11.56 -12.88 6.14
CA PHE A 143 -12.14 -12.24 4.97
C PHE A 143 -13.66 -12.06 5.05
N VAL A 144 -14.19 -10.94 4.54
CA VAL A 144 -15.64 -10.71 4.36
C VAL A 144 -15.89 -9.85 3.13
N SER A 145 -16.77 -10.27 2.22
CA SER A 145 -17.09 -9.61 0.93
C SER A 145 -17.42 -8.11 1.02
N PHE A 146 -17.06 -7.34 -0.02
CA PHE A 146 -16.65 -5.94 0.07
C PHE A 146 -17.51 -4.89 -0.66
N PRO A 147 -17.44 -3.61 -0.24
CA PRO A 147 -17.63 -2.44 -1.12
C PRO A 147 -16.65 -2.45 -2.30
N PHE A 148 -17.05 -1.93 -3.47
CA PHE A 148 -16.15 -1.85 -4.61
C PHE A 148 -15.23 -0.63 -4.52
N PHE A 149 -13.94 -0.87 -4.69
CA PHE A 149 -12.93 0.12 -5.04
C PHE A 149 -12.85 0.19 -6.56
N LEU A 150 -13.09 1.37 -7.14
CA LEU A 150 -12.91 1.62 -8.57
C LEU A 150 -11.61 2.41 -8.76
N PHE A 151 -10.67 1.84 -9.52
CA PHE A 151 -9.55 2.59 -10.07
C PHE A 151 -9.91 3.03 -11.48
N LEU A 152 -9.92 4.34 -11.74
CA LEU A 152 -10.11 4.89 -13.07
C LEU A 152 -8.77 5.24 -13.69
N ARG A 153 -8.54 4.82 -14.93
CA ARG A 153 -7.52 5.45 -15.77
C ARG A 153 -8.06 6.79 -16.24
N TRP A 154 -7.42 7.87 -15.81
CA TRP A 154 -7.63 9.17 -16.45
C TRP A 154 -6.96 9.14 -17.83
N MET A 155 -7.73 8.81 -18.87
CA MET A 155 -7.33 9.03 -20.26
C MET A 155 -7.60 10.50 -20.60
N GLY A 156 -6.56 11.34 -20.60
CA GLY A 156 -6.60 12.66 -21.24
C GLY A 156 -6.26 13.86 -20.36
N LEU A 157 -4.98 14.03 -20.00
CA LEU A 157 -4.33 15.34 -19.80
C LEU A 157 -2.80 15.29 -19.54
N TRP A 158 -2.15 14.13 -19.68
CA TRP A 158 -0.69 14.00 -19.52
C TRP A 158 0.04 13.53 -20.80
N ASP A 159 -0.58 13.71 -21.96
CA ASP A 159 0.12 13.64 -23.25
C ASP A 159 0.75 15.00 -23.55
N GLY A 160 1.97 15.22 -23.06
CA GLY A 160 2.82 16.32 -23.50
C GLY A 160 3.38 17.20 -22.38
N TRP A 161 4.53 16.81 -21.83
CA TRP A 161 5.54 17.78 -21.42
C TRP A 161 6.24 18.32 -22.68
N GLU A 162 5.50 19.05 -23.52
CA GLU A 162 6.10 20.07 -24.38
C GLU A 162 6.03 21.39 -23.60
N CYS A 163 7.19 21.86 -23.16
CA CYS A 163 7.36 23.20 -22.60
C CYS A 163 6.96 24.23 -23.66
N ARG A 164 5.73 24.73 -23.61
CA ARG A 164 5.28 25.92 -24.35
C ARG A 164 5.02 27.08 -23.40
N ARG A 165 6.11 27.68 -22.93
CA ARG A 165 6.21 29.10 -22.54
C ARG A 165 7.69 29.51 -22.50
N CYS A 166 8.23 29.78 -23.69
CA CYS A 166 9.24 30.79 -24.00
C CYS A 166 8.70 31.56 -25.21
#